data_AF-A0A841LA77-F1
#
_entry.id   AF-A0A841LA77-F1
#
_cell.length_a   1.000
_cell.length_b   1.000
_cell.length_c   1.000
_cell.angle_alpha   90.00
_cell.angle_beta   90.00
_cell.angle_gamma   90.00
#
_symmetry.space_group_name_H-M   'P 1'
#
loop_
_entity.id
_entity.type
_entity.pdbx_description
1 polymer ?
#
loop_
_entity_poly.entity_id
_entity_poly.type
_entity_poly.pdbx_seq_one_letter_code
_entity_poly.pdbx_strand_id
1 'polypeptide(L)'
;MTITTLPIRVQLAVAASAAALAFAAPAVAGPTAPCVDGASTNSTECGTNSTTAAAGATAIGNGAIASGVDAVALGSDDAGVAPATASAASTVAIGGESIASTPGATALGWQARATGAMATAVGHQTTASGAQSFAGAEDAIASGSNAVAIGNLAVASGGDAIAIGGNRDGAAGRATVASGASTVAVGGQALATATAATAYGWRSEATGERATALGHLAVASAVRSVAVGEGANTTSTNAASLGESVAVGNLAIASDEDAVAIGDKATASGFHATAVGGESVASGRGAQAFGWQAQATGGLSLAAGHQAVAGGTNATAVGKNANAPALSSVALGFGATTASANAASLGTSVAIGSLAVASDEDSVAIGDQALASGFHATAVGGESVASGRGAQAFGWQARATGGLSLAVGHQAVAAGANANALGKNANAAFDGSTAVGFGATTNRANQVKLGGTGSSVTVGDLAASTLAQSGSVNVVTADGSGTLGAGPSVASLATAASVGMLNGQVNTINGQVGQLFSLNDINRADIRKANEGVAMALAMESPSLPTGANIAISGGVGYYQNRTAATTAVSFRIGDMSSLSAGVGVGLNTGEVGARGGFQVAW
;
A
#
# COMPACT_ATOMS: atom_id res chain seq x y z
N MET A 1 -5.04 -137.77 -9.70
CA MET A 1 -6.23 -138.63 -9.52
C MET A 1 -7.38 -137.89 -10.22
N THR A 2 -7.49 -138.11 -11.53
CA THR A 2 -8.53 -138.96 -12.13
C THR A 2 -9.94 -138.41 -11.87
N ILE A 3 -10.63 -137.98 -12.94
CA ILE A 3 -11.81 -138.69 -13.50
C ILE A 3 -13.09 -138.12 -12.85
N THR A 4 -14.13 -137.61 -13.53
CA THR A 4 -14.59 -137.84 -14.91
C THR A 4 -15.82 -137.00 -15.25
N THR A 5 -15.98 -136.81 -16.57
CA THR A 5 -17.22 -136.86 -17.40
C THR A 5 -18.30 -135.79 -17.20
N LEU A 6 -18.49 -134.85 -18.15
CA LEU A 6 -19.22 -134.97 -19.45
C LEU A 6 -20.75 -135.23 -19.27
N PRO A 7 -21.67 -134.82 -20.17
CA PRO A 7 -21.59 -133.82 -21.27
C PRO A 7 -22.91 -133.16 -21.78
N ILE A 8 -22.79 -132.37 -22.88
CA ILE A 8 -23.69 -132.29 -24.08
C ILE A 8 -24.97 -131.40 -23.93
N ARG A 9 -25.34 -130.42 -24.79
CA ARG A 9 -24.92 -129.97 -26.15
C ARG A 9 -25.64 -128.67 -26.61
N VAL A 10 -24.95 -127.89 -27.49
CA VAL A 10 -25.43 -127.21 -28.75
C VAL A 10 -26.25 -125.90 -28.56
N GLN A 11 -25.93 -124.71 -29.10
CA GLN A 11 -25.43 -124.23 -30.42
C GLN A 11 -24.42 -123.05 -30.26
N LEU A 12 -23.26 -123.02 -30.92
CA LEU A 12 -22.94 -122.55 -32.28
C LEU A 12 -23.01 -121.01 -32.52
N ALA A 13 -21.86 -120.35 -32.30
CA ALA A 13 -21.26 -119.29 -33.12
C ALA A 13 -22.06 -118.01 -33.45
N VAL A 14 -21.99 -117.02 -32.55
CA VAL A 14 -21.56 -115.65 -32.90
C VAL A 14 -20.51 -115.24 -31.87
N ALA A 15 -19.32 -115.82 -32.00
CA ALA A 15 -18.13 -115.50 -31.22
C ALA A 15 -17.26 -114.55 -32.05
N ALA A 16 -17.64 -113.27 -32.08
CA ALA A 16 -16.78 -112.18 -32.56
C ALA A 16 -17.05 -110.83 -31.84
N SER A 17 -17.62 -110.88 -30.62
CA SER A 17 -17.90 -109.69 -29.80
C SER A 17 -17.86 -109.96 -28.29
N ALA A 18 -17.24 -111.07 -27.86
CA ALA A 18 -17.17 -111.47 -26.44
C ALA A 18 -15.73 -111.52 -25.87
N ALA A 19 -14.77 -110.90 -26.56
CA ALA A 19 -13.38 -110.73 -26.11
C ALA A 19 -12.99 -109.26 -25.87
N ALA A 20 -13.98 -108.35 -25.88
CA ALA A 20 -13.85 -106.99 -25.37
C ALA A 20 -14.97 -106.79 -24.33
N LEU A 21 -14.60 -106.33 -23.13
CA LEU A 21 -15.44 -106.14 -21.93
C LEU A 21 -15.62 -107.35 -20.99
N ALA A 22 -14.56 -108.13 -20.77
CA ALA A 22 -14.38 -108.92 -19.53
C ALA A 22 -13.76 -108.08 -18.38
N PHE A 23 -14.00 -106.77 -18.38
CA PHE A 23 -13.83 -105.86 -17.25
C PHE A 23 -14.98 -104.85 -17.27
N ALA A 24 -16.22 -105.31 -17.12
CA ALA A 24 -17.14 -104.50 -16.35
C ALA A 24 -16.66 -104.65 -14.90
N ALA A 25 -15.77 -103.75 -14.46
CA ALA A 25 -15.82 -103.41 -13.04
C ALA A 25 -17.31 -103.16 -12.75
N PRO A 26 -17.89 -103.67 -11.64
CA PRO A 26 -19.15 -103.07 -11.21
C PRO A 26 -18.92 -101.57 -11.29
N ALA A 27 -19.88 -100.82 -11.83
CA ALA A 27 -19.93 -99.42 -11.50
C ALA A 27 -20.06 -99.40 -9.98
N VAL A 28 -18.91 -99.39 -9.30
CA VAL A 28 -18.80 -99.00 -7.92
C VAL A 28 -19.24 -97.56 -8.02
N ALA A 29 -20.53 -97.33 -7.81
CA ALA A 29 -20.97 -96.06 -7.30
C ALA A 29 -20.01 -95.81 -6.14
N GLY A 30 -19.10 -94.85 -6.31
CA GLY A 30 -18.18 -94.49 -5.24
C GLY A 30 -19.01 -94.29 -3.97
N PRO A 31 -18.49 -94.59 -2.78
CA PRO A 31 -19.24 -94.46 -1.53
C PRO A 31 -19.57 -92.99 -1.30
N THR A 32 -20.60 -92.47 -1.96
CA THR A 32 -21.19 -91.18 -1.67
C THR A 32 -21.92 -91.39 -0.36
N ALA A 33 -21.42 -90.79 0.71
CA ALA A 33 -22.10 -90.81 2.00
C ALA A 33 -23.56 -90.32 1.79
N PRO A 34 -24.57 -91.08 2.24
CA PRO A 34 -25.96 -90.70 2.06
C PRO A 34 -26.24 -89.44 2.88
N CYS A 35 -27.10 -88.56 2.35
CA CYS A 35 -27.74 -87.57 3.19
C CYS A 35 -28.83 -88.28 4.02
N VAL A 36 -28.83 -88.07 5.33
CA VAL A 36 -29.77 -88.67 6.27
C VAL A 36 -30.40 -87.59 7.14
N ASP A 37 -31.53 -87.93 7.75
CA ASP A 37 -32.05 -87.13 8.87
C ASP A 37 -31.03 -87.20 10.01
N GLY A 38 -30.64 -86.04 10.53
CA GLY A 38 -29.69 -85.95 11.63
C GLY A 38 -30.30 -86.34 12.98
N ALA A 39 -29.49 -86.32 14.05
CA ALA A 39 -29.92 -86.76 15.38
C ALA A 39 -31.06 -85.92 16.01
N SER A 40 -31.33 -84.73 15.49
CA SER A 40 -32.33 -83.78 16.00
C SER A 40 -33.53 -83.59 15.07
N THR A 41 -34.61 -83.01 15.57
CA THR A 41 -35.83 -82.77 14.77
C THR A 41 -35.57 -81.88 13.56
N ASN A 42 -36.03 -82.30 12.37
CA ASN A 42 -35.85 -81.58 11.10
C ASN A 42 -34.39 -81.22 10.79
N SER A 43 -33.43 -82.06 11.19
CA SER A 43 -32.01 -81.86 10.90
C SER A 43 -31.55 -82.69 9.70
N THR A 44 -30.55 -82.22 8.97
CA THR A 44 -29.99 -82.91 7.80
C THR A 44 -28.49 -83.10 7.96
N GLU A 45 -28.00 -84.33 7.82
CA GLU A 45 -26.59 -84.69 7.83
C GLU A 45 -26.21 -85.30 6.48
N CYS A 46 -25.22 -84.74 5.78
CA CYS A 46 -24.76 -85.29 4.52
C CYS A 46 -23.25 -85.28 4.42
N GLY A 47 -22.63 -86.44 4.62
CA GLY A 47 -21.18 -86.60 4.63
C GLY A 47 -20.75 -87.64 5.66
N THR A 48 -19.49 -88.10 5.57
CA THR A 48 -18.90 -88.89 6.65
C THR A 48 -18.65 -87.99 7.86
N ASN A 49 -18.99 -88.45 9.06
CA ASN A 49 -18.79 -87.71 10.32
C ASN A 49 -19.40 -86.29 10.37
N SER A 50 -20.36 -85.95 9.49
CA SER A 50 -21.15 -84.73 9.65
C SER A 50 -22.01 -84.85 10.91
N THR A 51 -22.13 -83.78 11.69
CA THR A 51 -22.83 -83.78 12.98
C THR A 51 -23.87 -82.66 13.02
N THR A 52 -25.10 -83.01 13.35
CA THR A 52 -26.14 -82.08 13.78
C THR A 52 -26.53 -82.33 15.24
N ALA A 53 -26.68 -81.27 16.05
CA ALA A 53 -26.97 -81.40 17.49
C ALA A 53 -28.19 -80.61 17.97
N ALA A 54 -28.89 -79.93 17.07
CA ALA A 54 -30.05 -79.10 17.40
C ALA A 54 -31.11 -79.13 16.30
N ALA A 55 -32.33 -78.69 16.64
CA ALA A 55 -33.47 -78.65 15.72
C ALA A 55 -33.20 -77.75 14.51
N GLY A 56 -33.63 -78.17 13.31
CA GLY A 56 -33.49 -77.39 12.08
C GLY A 56 -32.06 -77.27 11.53
N ALA A 57 -31.07 -77.94 12.15
CA ALA A 57 -29.68 -77.85 11.76
C ALA A 57 -29.36 -78.63 10.47
N THR A 58 -28.55 -78.06 9.58
CA THR A 58 -28.11 -78.68 8.33
C THR A 58 -26.59 -78.75 8.28
N ALA A 59 -26.01 -79.95 8.25
CA ALA A 59 -24.57 -80.18 8.11
C ALA A 59 -24.28 -80.97 6.82
N ILE A 60 -23.54 -80.38 5.89
CA ILE A 60 -23.19 -80.98 4.60
C ILE A 60 -21.68 -80.87 4.36
N GLY A 61 -21.01 -82.01 4.15
CA GLY A 61 -19.55 -82.11 4.00
C GLY A 61 -18.94 -83.05 5.04
N ASN A 62 -17.79 -83.65 4.70
CA ASN A 62 -17.08 -84.53 5.62
C ASN A 62 -16.66 -83.76 6.88
N GLY A 63 -17.13 -84.20 8.04
CA GLY A 63 -16.88 -83.57 9.33
C GLY A 63 -17.72 -82.34 9.65
N ALA A 64 -18.53 -81.80 8.73
CA ALA A 64 -19.28 -80.55 8.96
C ALA A 64 -20.11 -80.59 10.27
N ILE A 65 -20.07 -79.52 11.06
CA ILE A 65 -20.71 -79.45 12.39
C ILE A 65 -21.75 -78.33 12.42
N ALA A 66 -23.03 -78.69 12.55
CA ALA A 66 -24.12 -77.75 12.78
C ALA A 66 -24.79 -78.05 14.14
N SER A 67 -24.32 -77.44 15.22
CA SER A 67 -24.78 -77.73 16.59
C SER A 67 -25.77 -76.72 17.17
N GLY A 68 -25.98 -75.58 16.52
CA GLY A 68 -26.98 -74.60 16.91
C GLY A 68 -28.36 -74.85 16.28
N VAL A 69 -29.43 -74.32 16.91
CA VAL A 69 -30.79 -74.36 16.35
C VAL A 69 -30.81 -73.56 15.05
N ASP A 70 -31.40 -74.12 13.99
CA ASP A 70 -31.43 -73.55 12.64
C ASP A 70 -30.04 -73.19 12.07
N ALA A 71 -28.99 -73.90 12.51
CA ALA A 71 -27.63 -73.68 12.02
C ALA A 71 -27.38 -74.39 10.68
N VAL A 72 -26.60 -73.76 9.79
CA VAL A 72 -26.19 -74.34 8.50
C VAL A 72 -24.68 -74.41 8.45
N ALA A 73 -24.12 -75.61 8.28
CA ALA A 73 -22.70 -75.85 8.02
C ALA A 73 -22.55 -76.58 6.67
N LEU A 74 -21.85 -75.97 5.70
CA LEU A 74 -21.61 -76.54 4.37
C LEU A 74 -20.12 -76.44 4.02
N GLY A 75 -19.39 -77.55 4.07
CA GLY A 75 -17.97 -77.61 3.74
C GLY A 75 -17.29 -78.76 4.44
N SER A 76 -16.38 -79.43 3.73
CA SER A 76 -15.55 -80.49 4.31
C SER A 76 -14.29 -79.94 4.95
N ASP A 77 -13.70 -80.74 5.84
CA ASP A 77 -12.27 -80.65 6.17
C ASP A 77 -11.41 -80.82 4.90
N ASP A 78 -10.33 -80.06 4.79
CA ASP A 78 -9.24 -80.30 3.86
C ASP A 78 -7.96 -80.57 4.69
N ALA A 79 -7.44 -81.79 4.61
CA ALA A 79 -6.15 -82.20 5.19
C ALA A 79 -5.93 -82.02 6.72
N GLY A 80 -6.96 -82.15 7.56
CA GLY A 80 -6.80 -82.35 9.01
C GLY A 80 -6.96 -81.11 9.87
N VAL A 81 -7.67 -80.10 9.37
CA VAL A 81 -8.06 -78.89 10.11
C VAL A 81 -9.57 -78.98 10.46
N ALA A 82 -10.05 -78.14 11.39
CA ALA A 82 -11.44 -78.19 11.81
C ALA A 82 -12.41 -77.94 10.63
N PRO A 83 -13.48 -78.73 10.47
CA PRO A 83 -14.44 -78.61 9.36
C PRO A 83 -15.30 -77.34 9.47
N ALA A 84 -16.17 -77.10 8.46
CA ALA A 84 -17.17 -76.04 8.55
C ALA A 84 -18.01 -76.21 9.84
N THR A 85 -18.01 -75.20 10.71
CA THR A 85 -18.58 -75.28 12.07
C THR A 85 -19.54 -74.12 12.34
N ALA A 86 -20.81 -74.44 12.55
CA ALA A 86 -21.89 -73.53 12.91
C ALA A 86 -22.46 -73.93 14.28
N SER A 87 -22.09 -73.23 15.36
CA SER A 87 -22.27 -73.73 16.73
C SER A 87 -23.28 -72.98 17.60
N ALA A 88 -23.90 -71.91 17.10
CA ALA A 88 -24.89 -71.13 17.85
C ALA A 88 -26.21 -71.01 17.08
N ALA A 89 -27.25 -70.47 17.73
CA ALA A 89 -28.56 -70.34 17.08
C ALA A 89 -28.50 -69.45 15.83
N SER A 90 -29.16 -69.88 14.76
CA SER A 90 -29.29 -69.19 13.48
C SER A 90 -27.96 -68.80 12.84
N THR A 91 -26.94 -69.65 12.95
CA THR A 91 -25.62 -69.44 12.34
C THR A 91 -25.49 -70.08 10.97
N VAL A 92 -24.68 -69.49 10.09
CA VAL A 92 -24.36 -70.04 8.76
C VAL A 92 -22.84 -70.11 8.60
N ALA A 93 -22.27 -71.27 8.31
CA ALA A 93 -20.86 -71.49 8.00
C ALA A 93 -20.75 -72.25 6.67
N ILE A 94 -20.32 -71.58 5.60
CA ILE A 94 -20.20 -72.18 4.26
C ILE A 94 -18.77 -72.00 3.76
N GLY A 95 -18.12 -73.09 3.36
CA GLY A 95 -16.70 -73.16 2.99
C GLY A 95 -15.91 -74.04 3.95
N GLY A 96 -14.87 -74.71 3.44
CA GLY A 96 -13.98 -75.53 4.27
C GLY A 96 -13.38 -74.69 5.40
N GLU A 97 -13.36 -75.24 6.62
CA GLU A 97 -12.82 -74.59 7.81
C GLU A 97 -13.48 -73.24 8.18
N SER A 98 -14.68 -72.95 7.65
CA SER A 98 -15.45 -71.77 8.07
C SER A 98 -16.01 -71.94 9.48
N ILE A 99 -16.04 -70.87 10.27
CA ILE A 99 -16.49 -70.90 11.68
C ILE A 99 -17.52 -69.78 11.90
N ALA A 100 -18.72 -70.16 12.34
CA ALA A 100 -19.75 -69.26 12.85
C ALA A 100 -20.16 -69.70 14.27
N SER A 101 -19.67 -68.99 15.30
CA SER A 101 -19.71 -69.50 16.68
C SER A 101 -20.67 -68.79 17.64
N THR A 102 -21.33 -67.72 17.18
CA THR A 102 -22.15 -66.82 18.00
C THR A 102 -23.52 -66.59 17.36
N PRO A 103 -24.58 -66.26 18.13
CA PRO A 103 -25.94 -66.17 17.58
C PRO A 103 -26.04 -65.21 16.39
N GLY A 104 -26.69 -65.67 15.31
CA GLY A 104 -26.88 -64.91 14.07
C GLY A 104 -25.61 -64.66 13.24
N ALA A 105 -24.49 -65.31 13.57
CA ALA A 105 -23.24 -65.15 12.82
C ALA A 105 -23.27 -65.86 11.47
N THR A 106 -22.70 -65.24 10.44
CA THR A 106 -22.62 -65.79 9.07
C THR A 106 -21.17 -65.75 8.58
N ALA A 107 -20.60 -66.91 8.27
CA ALA A 107 -19.28 -67.08 7.68
C ALA A 107 -19.40 -67.76 6.31
N LEU A 108 -18.92 -67.12 5.25
CA LEU A 108 -19.00 -67.59 3.86
C LEU A 108 -17.62 -67.50 3.20
N GLY A 109 -16.93 -68.62 2.98
CA GLY A 109 -15.61 -68.72 2.37
C GLY A 109 -14.69 -69.70 3.10
N TRP A 110 -13.62 -70.15 2.44
CA TRP A 110 -12.62 -70.99 3.11
C TRP A 110 -11.94 -70.20 4.24
N GLN A 111 -11.88 -70.80 5.43
CA GLN A 111 -11.36 -70.17 6.65
C GLN A 111 -12.02 -68.83 7.03
N ALA A 112 -13.26 -68.56 6.57
CA ALA A 112 -14.03 -67.40 7.02
C ALA A 112 -14.45 -67.60 8.50
N ARG A 113 -14.24 -66.61 9.36
CA ARG A 113 -14.50 -66.69 10.81
C ARG A 113 -15.43 -65.57 11.27
N ALA A 114 -16.68 -65.89 11.53
CA ALA A 114 -17.66 -65.00 12.17
C ALA A 114 -17.83 -65.40 13.65
N THR A 115 -17.12 -64.72 14.54
CA THR A 115 -17.05 -65.04 15.98
C THR A 115 -17.68 -63.99 16.88
N GLY A 116 -18.07 -62.82 16.33
CA GLY A 116 -18.88 -61.83 17.04
C GLY A 116 -20.37 -62.11 16.91
N ALA A 117 -21.19 -61.71 17.89
CA ALA A 117 -22.65 -61.85 17.80
C ALA A 117 -23.20 -61.08 16.60
N MET A 118 -24.03 -61.71 15.76
CA MET A 118 -24.53 -61.13 14.49
C MET A 118 -23.42 -60.66 13.52
N ALA A 119 -22.19 -61.18 13.64
CA ALA A 119 -21.10 -60.84 12.74
C ALA A 119 -21.24 -61.55 11.39
N THR A 120 -20.77 -60.91 10.33
CA THR A 120 -20.78 -61.46 8.97
C THR A 120 -19.38 -61.43 8.37
N ALA A 121 -18.81 -62.59 8.05
CA ALA A 121 -17.53 -62.75 7.37
C ALA A 121 -17.75 -63.37 5.99
N VAL A 122 -17.28 -62.72 4.92
CA VAL A 122 -17.46 -63.17 3.53
C VAL A 122 -16.15 -63.11 2.76
N GLY A 123 -15.59 -64.27 2.45
CA GLY A 123 -14.43 -64.47 1.58
C GLY A 123 -13.31 -65.27 2.27
N HIS A 124 -12.16 -65.37 1.61
CA HIS A 124 -11.04 -66.23 2.00
C HIS A 124 -10.32 -65.68 3.24
N GLN A 125 -10.18 -66.49 4.30
CA GLN A 125 -9.46 -66.12 5.53
C GLN A 125 -9.96 -64.84 6.23
N THR A 126 -11.21 -64.44 5.96
CA THR A 126 -11.80 -63.23 6.56
C THR A 126 -12.20 -63.47 8.02
N THR A 127 -12.05 -62.45 8.88
CA THR A 127 -12.40 -62.55 10.30
C THR A 127 -13.30 -61.39 10.73
N ALA A 128 -14.55 -61.70 11.10
CA ALA A 128 -15.49 -60.78 11.75
C ALA A 128 -15.67 -61.22 13.22
N SER A 129 -14.96 -60.57 14.14
CA SER A 129 -14.95 -60.90 15.58
C SER A 129 -15.65 -59.88 16.47
N GLY A 130 -15.89 -58.67 15.96
CA GLY A 130 -16.71 -57.67 16.65
C GLY A 130 -18.20 -58.01 16.60
N ALA A 131 -18.98 -57.63 17.62
CA ALA A 131 -20.44 -57.77 17.56
C ALA A 131 -21.00 -56.89 16.43
N GLN A 132 -21.94 -57.41 15.64
CA GLN A 132 -22.57 -56.74 14.49
C GLN A 132 -21.55 -56.25 13.44
N SER A 133 -20.37 -56.87 13.39
CA SER A 133 -19.32 -56.50 12.44
C SER A 133 -19.50 -57.16 11.07
N PHE A 134 -18.93 -56.55 10.04
CA PHE A 134 -18.87 -57.09 8.68
C PHE A 134 -17.42 -57.12 8.18
N ALA A 135 -16.93 -58.28 7.77
CA ALA A 135 -15.64 -58.44 7.10
C ALA A 135 -15.82 -59.07 5.72
N GLY A 136 -15.25 -58.48 4.66
CA GLY A 136 -15.42 -58.94 3.28
C GLY A 136 -14.13 -58.95 2.46
N ALA A 137 -14.02 -59.90 1.52
CA ALA A 137 -12.90 -60.16 0.60
C ALA A 137 -11.84 -61.15 1.12
N GLU A 138 -10.55 -60.83 1.07
CA GLU A 138 -9.45 -61.74 1.46
C GLU A 138 -8.71 -61.16 2.67
N ASP A 139 -8.52 -61.96 3.72
CA ASP A 139 -7.81 -61.55 4.95
C ASP A 139 -8.33 -60.25 5.61
N ALA A 140 -9.57 -59.86 5.35
CA ALA A 140 -10.18 -58.70 6.00
C ALA A 140 -10.49 -59.00 7.47
N ILE A 141 -10.20 -58.05 8.37
CA ILE A 141 -10.39 -58.20 9.81
C ILE A 141 -11.30 -57.07 10.33
N ALA A 142 -12.49 -57.43 10.80
CA ALA A 142 -13.38 -56.54 11.54
C ALA A 142 -13.48 -57.02 13.00
N SER A 143 -12.74 -56.38 13.92
CA SER A 143 -12.70 -56.75 15.35
C SER A 143 -13.41 -55.76 16.27
N GLY A 144 -13.69 -54.55 15.81
CA GLY A 144 -14.52 -53.59 16.54
C GLY A 144 -16.01 -53.92 16.48
N SER A 145 -16.77 -53.60 17.52
CA SER A 145 -18.24 -53.66 17.47
C SER A 145 -18.77 -52.72 16.39
N ASN A 146 -19.77 -53.15 15.61
CA ASN A 146 -20.31 -52.45 14.43
C ASN A 146 -19.27 -52.11 13.35
N ALA A 147 -18.08 -52.71 13.39
CA ALA A 147 -17.02 -52.38 12.44
C ALA A 147 -17.28 -53.00 11.07
N VAL A 148 -16.82 -52.32 10.01
CA VAL A 148 -16.93 -52.75 8.62
C VAL A 148 -15.53 -52.77 8.00
N ALA A 149 -15.04 -53.95 7.62
CA ALA A 149 -13.77 -54.13 6.90
C ALA A 149 -14.04 -54.75 5.52
N ILE A 150 -13.64 -54.08 4.43
CA ILE A 150 -13.86 -54.57 3.06
C ILE A 150 -12.58 -54.43 2.23
N GLY A 151 -12.10 -55.56 1.73
CA GLY A 151 -10.99 -55.66 0.78
C GLY A 151 -9.71 -56.29 1.37
N ASN A 152 -8.73 -56.58 0.50
CA ASN A 152 -7.57 -57.40 0.85
C ASN A 152 -6.79 -56.81 2.05
N LEU A 153 -6.66 -57.57 3.13
CA LEU A 153 -5.99 -57.19 4.37
C LEU A 153 -6.59 -55.97 5.10
N ALA A 154 -7.79 -55.49 4.75
CA ALA A 154 -8.41 -54.34 5.40
C ALA A 154 -8.68 -54.61 6.89
N VAL A 155 -8.33 -53.67 7.77
CA VAL A 155 -8.46 -53.83 9.24
C VAL A 155 -9.35 -52.73 9.82
N ALA A 156 -10.49 -53.11 10.39
CA ALA A 156 -11.37 -52.25 11.18
C ALA A 156 -11.44 -52.75 12.63
N SER A 157 -10.67 -52.12 13.52
CA SER A 157 -10.52 -52.55 14.94
C SER A 157 -11.15 -51.60 15.95
N GLY A 158 -11.42 -50.36 15.57
CA GLY A 158 -12.21 -49.43 16.40
C GLY A 158 -13.69 -49.78 16.40
N GLY A 159 -14.40 -49.47 17.49
CA GLY A 159 -15.87 -49.53 17.50
C GLY A 159 -16.46 -48.56 16.48
N ASP A 160 -17.50 -48.95 15.75
CA ASP A 160 -18.11 -48.20 14.64
C ASP A 160 -17.11 -47.80 13.54
N ALA A 161 -15.97 -48.49 13.41
CA ALA A 161 -14.95 -48.16 12.43
C ALA A 161 -15.26 -48.74 11.04
N ILE A 162 -14.92 -48.00 9.99
CA ILE A 162 -15.08 -48.41 8.59
C ILE A 162 -13.72 -48.41 7.91
N ALA A 163 -13.26 -49.56 7.43
CA ALA A 163 -12.06 -49.71 6.60
C ALA A 163 -12.46 -50.32 5.25
N ILE A 164 -12.41 -49.52 4.17
CA ILE A 164 -12.74 -49.99 2.82
C ILE A 164 -11.58 -49.71 1.89
N GLY A 165 -10.98 -50.76 1.34
CA GLY A 165 -9.82 -50.62 0.47
C GLY A 165 -8.98 -51.89 0.47
N GLY A 166 -7.73 -51.77 0.88
CA GLY A 166 -6.86 -52.91 1.01
C GLY A 166 -5.41 -52.57 0.69
N ASN A 167 -4.59 -53.60 0.75
CA ASN A 167 -3.19 -53.53 0.39
C ASN A 167 -3.02 -53.72 -1.13
N ARG A 168 -2.24 -52.85 -1.78
CA ARG A 168 -1.88 -52.97 -3.21
C ARG A 168 -0.39 -53.24 -3.46
N ASP A 169 0.43 -53.21 -2.40
CA ASP A 169 1.88 -53.35 -2.50
C ASP A 169 2.36 -54.76 -2.07
N GLY A 170 1.47 -55.75 -2.04
CA GLY A 170 1.77 -57.13 -1.63
C GLY A 170 2.06 -57.28 -0.13
N ALA A 171 2.60 -58.43 0.31
CA ALA A 171 2.71 -58.79 1.73
C ALA A 171 3.49 -57.79 2.62
N ALA A 172 4.35 -56.94 2.05
CA ALA A 172 5.11 -55.91 2.77
C ALA A 172 4.44 -54.51 2.75
N GLY A 173 3.35 -54.37 2.00
CA GLY A 173 2.59 -53.13 1.89
C GLY A 173 1.76 -52.81 3.12
N ARG A 174 1.41 -51.53 3.27
CA ARG A 174 0.43 -51.09 4.27
C ARG A 174 -0.98 -51.41 3.78
N ALA A 175 -1.81 -52.01 4.63
CA ALA A 175 -3.23 -52.20 4.35
C ALA A 175 -4.06 -50.95 4.68
N THR A 176 -5.35 -50.96 4.33
CA THR A 176 -6.29 -49.93 4.82
C THR A 176 -6.63 -50.22 6.27
N VAL A 177 -6.44 -49.26 7.16
CA VAL A 177 -6.58 -49.45 8.62
C VAL A 177 -7.45 -48.36 9.23
N ALA A 178 -8.50 -48.77 9.93
CA ALA A 178 -9.36 -47.94 10.77
C ALA A 178 -9.33 -48.49 12.22
N SER A 179 -8.49 -47.90 13.08
CA SER A 179 -8.26 -48.41 14.45
C SER A 179 -8.78 -47.51 15.57
N GLY A 180 -9.09 -46.25 15.30
CA GLY A 180 -9.73 -45.36 16.27
C GLY A 180 -11.22 -45.66 16.40
N ALA A 181 -11.84 -45.31 17.53
CA ALA A 181 -13.29 -45.39 17.66
C ALA A 181 -13.99 -44.42 16.70
N SER A 182 -15.06 -44.86 16.05
CA SER A 182 -15.86 -44.11 15.08
C SER A 182 -15.05 -43.53 13.91
N THR A 183 -14.01 -44.25 13.46
CA THR A 183 -13.16 -43.82 12.34
C THR A 183 -13.63 -44.30 10.97
N VAL A 184 -13.24 -43.58 9.92
CA VAL A 184 -13.46 -43.98 8.53
C VAL A 184 -12.13 -43.94 7.78
N ALA A 185 -11.73 -45.05 7.16
CA ALA A 185 -10.59 -45.16 6.25
C ALA A 185 -11.06 -45.76 4.93
N VAL A 186 -11.09 -44.96 3.85
CA VAL A 186 -11.54 -45.40 2.53
C VAL A 186 -10.48 -45.11 1.48
N GLY A 187 -10.10 -46.12 0.71
CA GLY A 187 -9.04 -46.05 -0.29
C GLY A 187 -7.90 -47.01 0.05
N GLY A 188 -7.15 -47.42 -0.98
CA GLY A 188 -6.03 -48.33 -0.79
C GLY A 188 -4.99 -47.73 0.16
N GLN A 189 -4.62 -48.48 1.20
CA GLN A 189 -3.60 -48.08 2.18
C GLN A 189 -3.90 -46.79 2.96
N ALA A 190 -5.18 -46.39 3.02
CA ALA A 190 -5.65 -45.28 3.85
C ALA A 190 -5.55 -45.65 5.34
N LEU A 191 -5.27 -44.65 6.19
CA LEU A 191 -4.98 -44.85 7.60
C LEU A 191 -5.78 -43.86 8.46
N ALA A 192 -6.69 -44.36 9.32
CA ALA A 192 -7.38 -43.57 10.32
C ALA A 192 -7.21 -44.22 11.70
N THR A 193 -6.43 -43.59 12.59
CA THR A 193 -5.98 -44.23 13.85
C THR A 193 -6.48 -43.58 15.13
N ALA A 194 -6.83 -42.30 15.08
CA ALA A 194 -7.34 -41.57 16.24
C ALA A 194 -8.88 -41.51 16.25
N THR A 195 -9.49 -41.32 17.42
CA THR A 195 -10.94 -41.28 17.58
C THR A 195 -11.60 -40.27 16.64
N ALA A 196 -12.69 -40.68 15.99
CA ALA A 196 -13.49 -39.90 15.05
C ALA A 196 -12.69 -39.32 13.85
N ALA A 197 -11.52 -39.89 13.53
CA ALA A 197 -10.73 -39.52 12.36
C ALA A 197 -11.33 -40.07 11.06
N THR A 198 -11.22 -39.29 9.98
CA THR A 198 -11.69 -39.67 8.63
C THR A 198 -10.55 -39.53 7.64
N ALA A 199 -10.18 -40.61 6.97
CA ALA A 199 -9.21 -40.66 5.88
C ALA A 199 -9.90 -41.20 4.61
N TYR A 200 -9.91 -40.42 3.53
CA TYR A 200 -10.50 -40.79 2.24
C TYR A 200 -9.52 -40.49 1.10
N GLY A 201 -9.04 -41.54 0.42
CA GLY A 201 -8.06 -41.45 -0.68
C GLY A 201 -6.93 -42.46 -0.54
N TRP A 202 -6.24 -42.76 -1.65
CA TRP A 202 -5.08 -43.67 -1.60
C TRP A 202 -3.97 -43.05 -0.76
N ARG A 203 -3.48 -43.83 0.22
CA ARG A 203 -2.50 -43.39 1.23
C ARG A 203 -2.86 -42.07 1.94
N SER A 204 -4.15 -41.77 2.08
CA SER A 204 -4.59 -40.71 3.00
C SER A 204 -4.35 -41.13 4.46
N GLU A 205 -3.99 -40.18 5.32
CA GLU A 205 -3.65 -40.43 6.72
C GLU A 205 -4.35 -39.42 7.62
N ALA A 206 -5.21 -39.90 8.53
CA ALA A 206 -5.84 -39.11 9.58
C ALA A 206 -5.45 -39.69 10.95
N THR A 207 -4.46 -39.07 11.58
CA THR A 207 -3.86 -39.55 12.85
C THR A 207 -4.14 -38.63 14.03
N GLY A 208 -4.71 -37.45 13.81
CA GLY A 208 -5.23 -36.58 14.87
C GLY A 208 -6.67 -36.93 15.29
N GLU A 209 -7.02 -36.71 16.56
CA GLU A 209 -8.40 -36.87 17.03
C GLU A 209 -9.35 -35.95 16.25
N ARG A 210 -10.46 -36.48 15.71
CA ARG A 210 -11.39 -35.74 14.83
C ARG A 210 -10.73 -35.10 13.60
N ALA A 211 -9.58 -35.61 13.16
CA ALA A 211 -8.91 -35.12 11.95
C ALA A 211 -9.59 -35.65 10.69
N THR A 212 -9.57 -34.86 9.63
CA THR A 212 -10.18 -35.20 8.33
C THR A 212 -9.14 -35.04 7.22
N ALA A 213 -8.75 -36.15 6.58
CA ALA A 213 -7.86 -36.17 5.42
C ALA A 213 -8.63 -36.66 4.18
N LEU A 214 -8.80 -35.81 3.17
CA LEU A 214 -9.53 -36.09 1.93
C LEU A 214 -8.61 -35.84 0.72
N GLY A 215 -8.06 -36.89 0.12
CA GLY A 215 -7.22 -36.79 -1.07
C GLY A 215 -6.17 -37.90 -1.17
N HIS A 216 -5.59 -38.04 -2.37
CA HIS A 216 -4.40 -38.88 -2.57
C HIS A 216 -3.25 -38.31 -1.75
N LEU A 217 -2.62 -39.09 -0.88
CA LEU A 217 -1.52 -38.66 0.00
C LEU A 217 -1.87 -37.51 0.97
N ALA A 218 -3.14 -37.20 1.22
CA ALA A 218 -3.53 -36.18 2.20
C ALA A 218 -3.17 -36.64 3.63
N VAL A 219 -2.57 -35.77 4.43
CA VAL A 219 -2.13 -36.06 5.80
C VAL A 219 -2.77 -35.06 6.76
N ALA A 220 -3.56 -35.55 7.72
CA ALA A 220 -4.14 -34.79 8.81
C ALA A 220 -3.73 -35.35 10.17
N SER A 221 -2.67 -34.77 10.75
CA SER A 221 -2.04 -35.29 11.97
C SER A 221 -2.32 -34.48 13.23
N ALA A 222 -2.80 -33.25 13.09
CA ALA A 222 -3.19 -32.40 14.22
C ALA A 222 -4.65 -32.66 14.65
N VAL A 223 -4.96 -32.37 15.92
CA VAL A 223 -6.30 -32.56 16.51
C VAL A 223 -7.30 -31.62 15.83
N ARG A 224 -8.50 -32.13 15.47
CA ARG A 224 -9.54 -31.39 14.72
C ARG A 224 -9.06 -30.77 13.40
N SER A 225 -7.98 -31.27 12.82
CA SER A 225 -7.42 -30.70 11.59
C SER A 225 -8.12 -31.20 10.33
N VAL A 226 -8.03 -30.43 9.24
CA VAL A 226 -8.66 -30.71 7.95
C VAL A 226 -7.63 -30.58 6.84
N ALA A 227 -7.28 -31.68 6.19
CA ALA A 227 -6.44 -31.72 4.99
C ALA A 227 -7.28 -32.18 3.79
N VAL A 228 -7.46 -31.32 2.78
CA VAL A 228 -8.26 -31.62 1.58
C VAL A 228 -7.46 -31.29 0.33
N GLY A 229 -7.12 -32.28 -0.48
CA GLY A 229 -6.32 -32.13 -1.69
C GLY A 229 -5.25 -33.21 -1.82
N GLU A 230 -4.66 -33.32 -3.01
CA GLU A 230 -3.52 -34.22 -3.23
C GLU A 230 -2.31 -33.71 -2.44
N GLY A 231 -1.74 -34.53 -1.58
CA GLY A 231 -0.59 -34.16 -0.73
C GLY A 231 -0.84 -33.00 0.24
N ALA A 232 -2.10 -32.62 0.50
CA ALA A 232 -2.42 -31.62 1.53
C ALA A 232 -1.96 -32.11 2.90
N ASN A 233 -1.31 -31.24 3.69
CA ASN A 233 -0.66 -31.64 4.93
C ASN A 233 -0.99 -30.68 6.07
N THR A 234 -1.66 -31.20 7.10
CA THR A 234 -1.81 -30.54 8.39
C THR A 234 -0.97 -31.22 9.47
N THR A 235 -0.09 -30.45 10.08
CA THR A 235 0.73 -30.85 11.22
C THR A 235 0.65 -29.76 12.29
N SER A 236 0.84 -30.14 13.55
CA SER A 236 1.04 -29.16 14.63
C SER A 236 2.29 -29.57 15.39
N THR A 237 3.29 -28.69 15.39
CA THR A 237 4.53 -28.87 16.15
C THR A 237 4.35 -28.61 17.65
N ASN A 238 3.27 -27.90 18.03
CA ASN A 238 2.93 -27.59 19.40
C ASN A 238 1.90 -28.60 19.95
N ALA A 239 2.41 -29.77 20.37
CA ALA A 239 1.65 -30.89 20.92
C ALA A 239 0.83 -30.59 22.21
N ALA A 240 0.92 -29.37 22.75
CA ALA A 240 0.24 -28.96 23.98
C ALA A 240 -1.12 -28.28 23.75
N SER A 241 -1.44 -27.86 22.52
CA SER A 241 -2.73 -27.25 22.20
C SER A 241 -3.56 -28.11 21.27
N LEU A 242 -4.86 -27.87 21.28
CA LEU A 242 -5.91 -28.54 20.51
C LEU A 242 -5.82 -28.32 18.99
N GLY A 243 -4.60 -28.13 18.46
CA GLY A 243 -4.28 -27.38 17.26
C GLY A 243 -5.14 -27.69 16.05
N GLU A 244 -6.15 -26.85 15.86
CA GLU A 244 -6.99 -26.80 14.68
C GLU A 244 -6.13 -26.25 13.54
N SER A 245 -5.98 -27.01 12.45
CA SER A 245 -5.26 -26.55 11.26
C SER A 245 -5.99 -26.99 10.02
N VAL A 246 -5.98 -26.16 9.00
CA VAL A 246 -6.76 -26.35 7.78
C VAL A 246 -5.84 -26.20 6.58
N ALA A 247 -5.65 -27.26 5.81
CA ALA A 247 -4.96 -27.25 4.53
C ALA A 247 -5.92 -27.69 3.43
N VAL A 248 -6.30 -26.78 2.52
CA VAL A 248 -7.23 -27.06 1.41
C VAL A 248 -6.58 -26.67 0.09
N GLY A 249 -6.19 -27.65 -0.71
CA GLY A 249 -5.53 -27.46 -1.99
C GLY A 249 -4.48 -28.54 -2.26
N ASN A 250 -4.10 -28.70 -3.52
CA ASN A 250 -3.00 -29.57 -3.90
C ASN A 250 -1.70 -29.07 -3.23
N LEU A 251 -1.02 -29.93 -2.48
CA LEU A 251 0.20 -29.63 -1.73
C LEU A 251 0.07 -28.43 -0.77
N ALA A 252 -1.14 -28.11 -0.29
CA ALA A 252 -1.33 -27.09 0.74
C ALA A 252 -0.76 -27.57 2.08
N ILE A 253 -0.07 -26.69 2.82
CA ILE A 253 0.61 -27.02 4.07
C ILE A 253 0.16 -26.06 5.17
N ALA A 254 -0.42 -26.59 6.25
CA ALA A 254 -0.67 -25.88 7.50
C ALA A 254 0.08 -26.61 8.63
N SER A 255 1.16 -26.02 9.15
CA SER A 255 2.15 -26.75 9.99
C SER A 255 2.27 -26.28 11.44
N ASP A 256 1.43 -25.32 11.84
CA ASP A 256 1.37 -24.80 13.20
C ASP A 256 -0.09 -24.70 13.69
N GLU A 257 -0.27 -24.36 14.96
CA GLU A 257 -1.58 -24.17 15.60
C GLU A 257 -2.35 -23.00 14.97
N ASP A 258 -3.65 -23.23 14.74
CA ASP A 258 -4.60 -22.32 14.07
C ASP A 258 -4.13 -21.86 12.68
N ALA A 259 -3.25 -22.63 12.04
CA ALA A 259 -2.78 -22.35 10.71
C ALA A 259 -3.85 -22.70 9.66
N VAL A 260 -4.10 -21.77 8.74
CA VAL A 260 -5.05 -21.95 7.63
C VAL A 260 -4.35 -21.72 6.31
N ALA A 261 -4.22 -22.75 5.48
CA ALA A 261 -3.65 -22.73 4.14
C ALA A 261 -4.71 -23.15 3.11
N ILE A 262 -5.09 -22.26 2.19
CA ILE A 262 -6.10 -22.53 1.16
C ILE A 262 -5.57 -22.12 -0.22
N GLY A 263 -5.31 -23.10 -1.09
CA GLY A 263 -4.79 -22.91 -2.46
C GLY A 263 -3.75 -23.97 -2.86
N ASP A 264 -3.49 -24.12 -4.15
CA ASP A 264 -2.39 -24.97 -4.65
C ASP A 264 -1.06 -24.48 -4.05
N LYS A 265 -0.35 -25.33 -3.31
CA LYS A 265 0.93 -25.01 -2.64
C LYS A 265 0.87 -23.82 -1.66
N ALA A 266 -0.32 -23.47 -1.15
CA ALA A 266 -0.43 -22.47 -0.07
C ALA A 266 0.27 -23.00 1.19
N THR A 267 1.05 -22.15 1.87
CA THR A 267 1.83 -22.54 3.06
C THR A 267 1.55 -21.59 4.23
N ALA A 268 0.91 -22.09 5.28
CA ALA A 268 0.78 -21.43 6.57
C ALA A 268 1.65 -22.17 7.60
N SER A 269 2.76 -21.54 8.01
CA SER A 269 3.76 -22.14 8.91
C SER A 269 4.03 -21.33 10.18
N GLY A 270 3.46 -20.13 10.29
CA GLY A 270 3.46 -19.38 11.53
C GLY A 270 2.29 -19.77 12.42
N PHE A 271 2.50 -19.69 13.74
CA PHE A 271 1.45 -19.76 14.75
C PHE A 271 0.33 -18.74 14.49
N HIS A 272 -0.94 -19.18 14.40
CA HIS A 272 -2.11 -18.39 13.96
C HIS A 272 -1.99 -17.76 12.55
N ALA A 273 -1.18 -18.34 11.65
CA ALA A 273 -1.00 -17.79 10.31
C ALA A 273 -2.13 -18.19 9.36
N THR A 274 -2.47 -17.31 8.43
CA THR A 274 -3.45 -17.58 7.37
C THR A 274 -2.85 -17.29 6.00
N ALA A 275 -2.82 -18.27 5.11
CA ALA A 275 -2.38 -18.18 3.72
C ALA A 275 -3.51 -18.60 2.77
N VAL A 276 -4.04 -17.68 1.97
CA VAL A 276 -5.14 -17.93 1.03
C VAL A 276 -4.75 -17.45 -0.36
N GLY A 277 -4.63 -18.39 -1.29
CA GLY A 277 -4.15 -18.18 -2.66
C GLY A 277 -3.09 -19.20 -3.03
N GLY A 278 -2.98 -19.55 -4.31
CA GLY A 278 -1.94 -20.48 -4.76
C GLY A 278 -0.54 -19.95 -4.46
N GLU A 279 0.37 -20.80 -4.03
CA GLU A 279 1.76 -20.45 -3.66
C GLU A 279 1.87 -19.30 -2.65
N SER A 280 0.79 -18.98 -1.91
CA SER A 280 0.83 -17.97 -0.85
C SER A 280 1.59 -18.50 0.36
N VAL A 281 2.32 -17.63 1.06
CA VAL A 281 3.17 -17.99 2.19
C VAL A 281 2.88 -17.06 3.36
N ALA A 282 2.43 -17.62 4.47
CA ALA A 282 2.33 -16.95 5.76
C ALA A 282 3.20 -17.69 6.79
N SER A 283 4.39 -17.16 7.07
CA SER A 283 5.39 -17.80 7.95
C SER A 283 5.66 -17.03 9.24
N GLY A 284 5.27 -15.75 9.32
CA GLY A 284 5.31 -15.00 10.56
C GLY A 284 4.20 -15.41 11.53
N ARG A 285 4.44 -15.28 12.84
CA ARG A 285 3.41 -15.46 13.87
C ARG A 285 2.24 -14.50 13.63
N GLY A 286 1.02 -14.99 13.48
CA GLY A 286 -0.17 -14.19 13.19
C GLY A 286 -0.13 -13.49 11.83
N ALA A 287 0.73 -13.96 10.91
CA ALA A 287 0.85 -13.39 9.58
C ALA A 287 -0.33 -13.79 8.69
N GLN A 288 -0.74 -12.90 7.81
CA GLN A 288 -1.88 -13.09 6.93
C GLN A 288 -1.48 -12.80 5.48
N ALA A 289 -1.52 -13.81 4.61
CA ALA A 289 -1.23 -13.72 3.19
C ALA A 289 -2.49 -14.03 2.37
N PHE A 290 -2.94 -13.08 1.53
CA PHE A 290 -4.10 -13.21 0.65
C PHE A 290 -3.72 -12.88 -0.80
N GLY A 291 -3.75 -13.85 -1.71
CA GLY A 291 -3.46 -13.70 -3.14
C GLY A 291 -2.44 -14.72 -3.67
N TRP A 292 -2.40 -14.93 -4.99
CA TRP A 292 -1.38 -15.81 -5.61
C TRP A 292 0.02 -15.24 -5.35
N GLN A 293 0.91 -16.07 -4.78
CA GLN A 293 2.27 -15.69 -4.38
C GLN A 293 2.36 -14.53 -3.36
N ALA A 294 1.30 -14.24 -2.60
CA ALA A 294 1.40 -13.29 -1.48
C ALA A 294 2.30 -13.85 -0.37
N GLN A 295 3.19 -13.03 0.20
CA GLN A 295 4.18 -13.43 1.19
C GLN A 295 4.10 -12.54 2.43
N ALA A 296 3.56 -13.08 3.53
CA ALA A 296 3.53 -12.45 4.84
C ALA A 296 4.54 -13.18 5.76
N THR A 297 5.78 -12.69 5.83
CA THR A 297 6.87 -13.37 6.54
C THR A 297 7.23 -12.69 7.87
N GLY A 298 6.84 -11.43 8.07
CA GLY A 298 6.97 -10.77 9.37
C GLY A 298 5.88 -11.18 10.35
N GLY A 299 6.16 -11.12 11.66
CA GLY A 299 5.13 -11.35 12.69
C GLY A 299 4.02 -10.30 12.61
N LEU A 300 2.76 -10.70 12.80
CA LEU A 300 1.57 -9.84 12.72
C LEU A 300 1.50 -9.02 11.41
N SER A 301 2.07 -9.54 10.33
CA SER A 301 2.09 -8.87 9.03
C SER A 301 0.88 -9.21 8.18
N LEU A 302 0.54 -8.32 7.24
CA LEU A 302 -0.54 -8.51 6.26
C LEU A 302 0.01 -8.31 4.84
N ALA A 303 -0.01 -9.34 4.02
CA ALA A 303 0.25 -9.26 2.58
C ALA A 303 -1.02 -9.60 1.80
N ALA A 304 -1.65 -8.62 1.15
CA ALA A 304 -2.89 -8.82 0.39
C ALA A 304 -2.73 -8.33 -1.06
N GLY A 305 -2.61 -9.25 -2.00
CA GLY A 305 -2.45 -8.98 -3.42
C GLY A 305 -1.53 -9.99 -4.10
N HIS A 306 -1.64 -10.09 -5.42
CA HIS A 306 -0.72 -10.89 -6.22
C HIS A 306 0.73 -10.46 -6.01
N GLN A 307 1.60 -11.36 -5.54
CA GLN A 307 3.01 -11.06 -5.23
C GLN A 307 3.21 -9.91 -4.23
N ALA A 308 2.22 -9.63 -3.36
CA ALA A 308 2.41 -8.69 -2.25
C ALA A 308 3.39 -9.28 -1.22
N VAL A 309 4.31 -8.48 -0.68
CA VAL A 309 5.33 -8.92 0.28
C VAL A 309 5.28 -8.04 1.53
N ALA A 310 4.90 -8.61 2.67
CA ALA A 310 5.00 -7.98 3.98
C ALA A 310 6.07 -8.71 4.80
N GLY A 311 7.31 -8.22 4.70
CA GLY A 311 8.50 -8.84 5.28
C GLY A 311 8.81 -8.41 6.72
N GLY A 312 8.41 -7.20 7.09
CA GLY A 312 8.63 -6.68 8.43
C GLY A 312 7.58 -7.13 9.44
N THR A 313 7.95 -7.18 10.72
CA THR A 313 6.96 -7.36 11.79
C THR A 313 5.98 -6.17 11.78
N ASN A 314 4.68 -6.40 11.99
CA ASN A 314 3.60 -5.41 11.87
C ASN A 314 3.51 -4.72 10.49
N ALA A 315 4.19 -5.23 9.45
CA ALA A 315 4.15 -4.63 8.13
C ALA A 315 2.83 -4.92 7.41
N THR A 316 2.37 -3.97 6.59
CA THR A 316 1.17 -4.10 5.76
C THR A 316 1.52 -3.83 4.31
N ALA A 317 1.36 -4.83 3.44
CA ALA A 317 1.50 -4.71 1.99
C ALA A 317 0.17 -5.07 1.31
N VAL A 318 -0.48 -4.11 0.67
CA VAL A 318 -1.78 -4.31 0.00
C VAL A 318 -1.71 -3.79 -1.43
N GLY A 319 -1.92 -4.68 -2.40
CA GLY A 319 -1.83 -4.39 -3.83
C GLY A 319 -0.89 -5.35 -4.56
N LYS A 320 -1.06 -5.49 -5.88
CA LYS A 320 -0.17 -6.32 -6.69
C LYS A 320 1.26 -5.78 -6.62
N ASN A 321 2.22 -6.63 -6.28
CA ASN A 321 3.63 -6.28 -6.12
C ASN A 321 3.92 -5.23 -5.02
N ALA A 322 2.99 -4.98 -4.09
CA ALA A 322 3.28 -4.10 -2.95
C ALA A 322 4.37 -4.72 -2.06
N ASN A 323 5.34 -3.93 -1.60
CA ASN A 323 6.50 -4.42 -0.87
C ASN A 323 6.76 -3.59 0.41
N ALA A 324 6.51 -4.22 1.56
CA ALA A 324 6.68 -3.69 2.91
C ALA A 324 7.72 -4.52 3.71
N PRO A 325 9.02 -4.38 3.43
CA PRO A 325 10.04 -5.26 4.02
C PRO A 325 10.51 -4.80 5.42
N ALA A 326 10.30 -3.54 5.80
CA ALA A 326 10.73 -2.99 7.09
C ALA A 326 9.68 -3.12 8.21
N LEU A 327 10.12 -3.03 9.47
CA LEU A 327 9.26 -3.05 10.66
C LEU A 327 8.17 -1.99 10.58
N SER A 328 6.92 -2.36 10.88
CA SER A 328 5.77 -1.45 10.92
C SER A 328 5.58 -0.60 9.65
N SER A 329 6.10 -1.05 8.51
CA SER A 329 6.00 -0.35 7.23
C SER A 329 4.64 -0.60 6.57
N VAL A 330 4.16 0.38 5.79
CA VAL A 330 2.87 0.32 5.11
C VAL A 330 3.07 0.60 3.63
N ALA A 331 2.85 -0.39 2.77
CA ALA A 331 2.83 -0.28 1.32
C ALA A 331 1.41 -0.57 0.78
N LEU A 332 0.70 0.45 0.33
CA LEU A 332 -0.68 0.34 -0.19
C LEU A 332 -0.75 0.84 -1.63
N GLY A 333 -0.88 -0.06 -2.60
CA GLY A 333 -1.01 0.25 -4.03
C GLY A 333 -0.25 -0.74 -4.92
N PHE A 334 -0.51 -0.68 -6.23
CA PHE A 334 0.24 -1.47 -7.22
C PHE A 334 1.73 -1.07 -7.18
N GLY A 335 2.62 -2.00 -6.86
CA GLY A 335 4.06 -1.73 -6.80
C GLY A 335 4.51 -0.71 -5.75
N ALA A 336 3.65 -0.35 -4.79
CA ALA A 336 4.03 0.52 -3.68
C ALA A 336 5.18 -0.12 -2.90
N THR A 337 6.25 0.63 -2.62
CA THR A 337 7.46 0.09 -2.01
C THR A 337 7.93 0.98 -0.87
N THR A 338 8.27 0.35 0.25
CA THR A 338 8.84 1.03 1.41
C THR A 338 10.30 0.63 1.64
N ALA A 339 10.97 1.27 2.60
CA ALA A 339 12.41 1.12 2.82
C ALA A 339 12.80 -0.32 3.16
N SER A 340 14.02 -0.70 2.78
CA SER A 340 14.57 -2.04 3.06
C SER A 340 14.77 -2.25 4.57
N ALA A 341 14.59 -3.50 5.03
CA ALA A 341 14.85 -3.92 6.41
C ALA A 341 16.27 -3.64 6.94
N ASN A 342 17.21 -3.26 6.06
CA ASN A 342 18.60 -2.94 6.41
C ASN A 342 18.84 -1.46 6.76
N ALA A 343 17.79 -0.62 6.81
CA ALA A 343 17.91 0.72 7.37
C ALA A 343 18.28 0.61 8.86
N ALA A 344 19.29 1.34 9.30
CA ALA A 344 20.00 1.15 10.57
C ALA A 344 19.14 1.41 11.83
N SER A 345 17.86 1.75 11.68
CA SER A 345 16.94 1.96 12.77
C SER A 345 15.52 1.52 12.36
N LEU A 346 14.76 1.16 13.38
CA LEU A 346 13.46 0.47 13.42
C LEU A 346 12.31 1.25 12.75
N GLY A 347 12.62 2.22 11.90
CA GLY A 347 11.69 3.27 11.50
C GLY A 347 10.55 2.80 10.62
N THR A 348 9.46 3.52 10.74
CA THR A 348 8.21 3.33 10.01
C THR A 348 8.29 4.05 8.68
N SER A 349 8.06 3.37 7.56
CA SER A 349 7.93 4.03 6.26
C SER A 349 6.57 3.74 5.65
N VAL A 350 5.97 4.74 5.01
CA VAL A 350 4.60 4.68 4.48
C VAL A 350 4.62 5.05 3.00
N ALA A 351 4.25 4.11 2.13
CA ALA A 351 4.06 4.32 0.71
C ALA A 351 2.60 4.00 0.34
N ILE A 352 1.81 5.01 -0.03
CA ILE A 352 0.40 4.87 -0.39
C ILE A 352 0.17 5.45 -1.78
N GLY A 353 -0.16 4.61 -2.75
CA GLY A 353 -0.37 4.98 -4.15
C GLY A 353 0.24 3.96 -5.10
N SER A 354 -0.21 3.97 -6.35
CA SER A 354 0.43 3.18 -7.41
C SER A 354 1.88 3.66 -7.60
N LEU A 355 2.84 2.73 -7.52
CA LEU A 355 4.27 2.99 -7.64
C LEU A 355 4.82 4.05 -6.66
N ALA A 356 4.14 4.29 -5.53
CA ALA A 356 4.65 5.16 -4.47
C ALA A 356 5.89 4.52 -3.84
N VAL A 357 6.92 5.32 -3.56
CA VAL A 357 8.20 4.84 -3.01
C VAL A 357 8.61 5.68 -1.80
N ALA A 358 8.63 5.04 -0.63
CA ALA A 358 9.15 5.59 0.62
C ALA A 358 10.43 4.82 0.98
N SER A 359 11.58 5.25 0.44
CA SER A 359 12.80 4.42 0.34
C SER A 359 13.81 4.58 1.49
N ASP A 360 13.55 5.49 2.43
CA ASP A 360 14.42 5.74 3.58
C ASP A 360 13.61 5.68 4.90
N GLU A 361 14.29 5.76 6.04
CA GLU A 361 13.67 5.71 7.36
C GLU A 361 12.78 6.93 7.61
N ASP A 362 11.62 6.70 8.26
CA ASP A 362 10.61 7.71 8.59
C ASP A 362 10.12 8.50 7.38
N SER A 363 10.21 7.90 6.19
CA SER A 363 9.75 8.50 4.96
C SER A 363 8.27 8.20 4.68
N VAL A 364 7.57 9.20 4.14
CA VAL A 364 6.14 9.12 3.82
C VAL A 364 5.92 9.56 2.38
N ALA A 365 5.48 8.64 1.51
CA ALA A 365 5.12 8.89 0.13
C ALA A 365 3.63 8.58 -0.10
N ILE A 366 2.82 9.59 -0.42
CA ILE A 366 1.37 9.45 -0.64
C ILE A 366 0.98 10.06 -1.99
N GLY A 367 0.65 9.22 -2.97
CA GLY A 367 0.27 9.62 -4.32
C GLY A 367 0.80 8.64 -5.39
N ASP A 368 0.20 8.66 -6.58
CA ASP A 368 0.75 7.91 -7.72
C ASP A 368 2.17 8.38 -8.05
N GLN A 369 3.14 7.47 -8.07
CA GLN A 369 4.56 7.75 -8.28
C GLN A 369 5.17 8.80 -7.32
N ALA A 370 4.59 9.00 -6.12
CA ALA A 370 5.21 9.84 -5.10
C ALA A 370 6.53 9.20 -4.62
N LEU A 371 7.59 10.00 -4.47
CA LEU A 371 8.92 9.54 -4.08
C LEU A 371 9.41 10.31 -2.85
N ALA A 372 9.46 9.63 -1.70
CA ALA A 372 10.16 10.08 -0.51
C ALA A 372 11.45 9.25 -0.35
N SER A 373 12.60 9.84 -0.62
CA SER A 373 13.90 9.14 -0.60
C SER A 373 14.94 9.74 0.33
N GLY A 374 14.60 10.82 1.03
CA GLY A 374 15.41 11.32 2.13
C GLY A 374 14.95 10.75 3.47
N PHE A 375 15.88 10.53 4.39
CA PHE A 375 15.59 10.32 5.81
C PHE A 375 14.62 11.37 6.36
N HIS A 376 13.51 10.96 6.97
CA HIS A 376 12.41 11.83 7.47
C HIS A 376 11.71 12.66 6.37
N ALA A 377 11.80 12.25 5.09
CA ALA A 377 11.17 13.00 4.00
C ALA A 377 9.67 12.70 3.87
N THR A 378 8.89 13.70 3.50
CA THR A 378 7.44 13.55 3.22
C THR A 378 7.12 14.06 1.83
N ALA A 379 6.58 13.21 0.96
CA ALA A 379 6.11 13.53 -0.39
C ALA A 379 4.61 13.20 -0.50
N VAL A 380 3.76 14.20 -0.65
CA VAL A 380 2.31 14.04 -0.76
C VAL A 380 1.81 14.71 -2.04
N GLY A 381 1.26 13.93 -2.95
CA GLY A 381 0.84 14.33 -4.29
C GLY A 381 1.42 13.42 -5.36
N GLY A 382 0.71 13.24 -6.48
CA GLY A 382 1.22 12.43 -7.58
C GLY A 382 2.54 12.99 -8.13
N GLU A 383 3.51 12.12 -8.43
CA GLU A 383 4.84 12.49 -8.92
C GLU A 383 5.59 13.50 -8.03
N SER A 384 5.18 13.67 -6.77
CA SER A 384 5.88 14.53 -5.82
C SER A 384 7.21 13.88 -5.41
N VAL A 385 8.24 14.69 -5.17
CA VAL A 385 9.60 14.21 -4.84
C VAL A 385 10.12 14.94 -3.62
N ALA A 386 10.39 14.20 -2.54
CA ALA A 386 11.09 14.68 -1.36
C ALA A 386 12.38 13.85 -1.18
N SER A 387 13.50 14.36 -1.66
CA SER A 387 14.79 13.62 -1.69
C SER A 387 15.84 14.16 -0.73
N GLY A 388 15.64 15.36 -0.18
CA GLY A 388 16.50 15.89 0.86
C GLY A 388 16.18 15.29 2.23
N ARG A 389 17.17 15.23 3.13
CA ARG A 389 16.95 14.85 4.55
C ARG A 389 15.94 15.82 5.18
N GLY A 390 14.84 15.29 5.73
CA GLY A 390 13.76 16.08 6.33
C GLY A 390 13.01 16.98 5.34
N ALA A 391 13.13 16.72 4.03
CA ALA A 391 12.46 17.51 3.00
C ALA A 391 10.97 17.18 2.93
N GLN A 392 10.15 18.19 2.60
CA GLN A 392 8.71 18.07 2.57
C GLN A 392 8.14 18.62 1.25
N ALA A 393 7.49 17.78 0.45
CA ALA A 393 6.87 18.14 -0.82
C ALA A 393 5.36 17.87 -0.77
N PHE A 394 4.54 18.88 -1.02
CA PHE A 394 3.08 18.81 -1.01
C PHE A 394 2.51 19.37 -2.32
N GLY A 395 1.93 18.53 -3.18
CA GLY A 395 1.31 18.90 -4.46
C GLY A 395 1.78 18.01 -5.63
N TRP A 396 0.98 17.96 -6.70
CA TRP A 396 1.39 17.22 -7.92
C TRP A 396 2.68 17.80 -8.49
N GLN A 397 3.69 16.95 -8.70
CA GLN A 397 5.03 17.32 -9.15
C GLN A 397 5.77 18.34 -8.25
N ALA A 398 5.39 18.49 -6.98
CA ALA A 398 6.16 19.28 -6.03
C ALA A 398 7.52 18.60 -5.76
N ARG A 399 8.61 19.37 -5.71
CA ARG A 399 9.98 18.87 -5.56
C ARG A 399 10.71 19.57 -4.41
N ALA A 400 10.93 18.87 -3.31
CA ALA A 400 11.76 19.30 -2.19
C ALA A 400 13.06 18.48 -2.18
N THR A 401 14.13 19.01 -2.79
CA THR A 401 15.39 18.27 -2.97
C THR A 401 16.51 18.75 -2.06
N GLY A 402 16.39 19.95 -1.49
CA GLY A 402 17.31 20.44 -0.46
C GLY A 402 17.06 19.80 0.90
N GLY A 403 18.09 19.72 1.75
CA GLY A 403 17.90 19.28 3.15
C GLY A 403 17.02 20.27 3.91
N LEU A 404 16.08 19.75 4.71
CA LEU A 404 15.10 20.54 5.48
C LEU A 404 14.30 21.54 4.62
N SER A 405 14.11 21.25 3.32
CA SER A 405 13.38 22.14 2.42
C SER A 405 11.87 21.83 2.39
N LEU A 406 11.06 22.82 2.01
CA LEU A 406 9.60 22.72 1.92
C LEU A 406 9.13 23.21 0.54
N ALA A 407 8.46 22.36 -0.22
CA ALA A 407 7.80 22.71 -1.48
C ALA A 407 6.30 22.46 -1.37
N VAL A 408 5.47 23.50 -1.43
CA VAL A 408 4.00 23.42 -1.38
C VAL A 408 3.41 24.03 -2.63
N GLY A 409 2.72 23.22 -3.44
CA GLY A 409 2.03 23.64 -4.66
C GLY A 409 2.41 22.80 -5.88
N HIS A 410 1.56 22.86 -6.90
CA HIS A 410 1.79 22.23 -8.19
C HIS A 410 3.12 22.70 -8.81
N GLN A 411 4.06 21.78 -9.07
CA GLN A 411 5.39 22.09 -9.62
C GLN A 411 6.21 23.10 -8.78
N ALA A 412 5.95 23.21 -7.47
CA ALA A 412 6.82 23.98 -6.57
C ALA A 412 8.18 23.27 -6.41
N VAL A 413 9.28 24.03 -6.39
CA VAL A 413 10.66 23.52 -6.31
C VAL A 413 11.40 24.21 -5.18
N ALA A 414 11.80 23.45 -4.16
CA ALA A 414 12.65 23.89 -3.06
C ALA A 414 13.97 23.09 -3.08
N ALA A 415 14.94 23.60 -3.84
CA ALA A 415 16.19 22.90 -4.12
C ALA A 415 17.36 23.27 -3.19
N GLY A 416 17.33 24.46 -2.58
CA GLY A 416 18.33 24.87 -1.59
C GLY A 416 18.10 24.23 -0.22
N ALA A 417 19.15 24.11 0.60
CA ALA A 417 19.01 23.69 1.98
C ALA A 417 18.23 24.73 2.79
N ASN A 418 17.26 24.30 3.62
CA ASN A 418 16.32 25.16 4.35
C ASN A 418 15.48 26.08 3.43
N ALA A 419 15.34 25.75 2.15
CA ALA A 419 14.58 26.56 1.20
C ALA A 419 13.07 26.30 1.32
N ASN A 420 12.25 27.33 1.10
CA ASN A 420 10.78 27.26 1.17
C ASN A 420 10.17 27.77 -0.14
N ALA A 421 9.46 26.93 -0.88
CA ALA A 421 8.71 27.31 -2.08
C ALA A 421 7.21 27.10 -1.85
N LEU A 422 6.44 28.18 -1.80
CA LEU A 422 5.01 28.18 -1.48
C LEU A 422 4.20 28.79 -2.64
N GLY A 423 3.58 27.95 -3.46
CA GLY A 423 2.74 28.34 -4.59
C GLY A 423 3.00 27.52 -5.86
N LYS A 424 2.05 27.53 -6.80
CA LYS A 424 2.25 26.88 -8.11
C LYS A 424 3.44 27.52 -8.83
N ASN A 425 4.37 26.69 -9.29
CA ASN A 425 5.64 27.11 -9.90
C ASN A 425 6.55 27.95 -8.97
N ALA A 426 6.34 27.84 -7.65
CA ALA A 426 7.28 28.22 -6.59
C ALA A 426 8.74 27.83 -6.92
N ASN A 427 9.76 28.69 -6.91
CA ASN A 427 11.15 28.25 -7.07
C ASN A 427 12.12 28.90 -6.06
N ALA A 428 12.44 28.13 -5.03
CA ALA A 428 13.43 28.44 -4.00
C ALA A 428 14.71 27.61 -4.23
N ALA A 429 15.56 28.05 -5.15
CA ALA A 429 16.74 27.29 -5.61
C ALA A 429 18.01 27.45 -4.75
N PHE A 430 17.99 28.32 -3.74
CA PHE A 430 19.19 28.72 -3.00
C PHE A 430 19.02 28.48 -1.50
N ASP A 431 20.13 28.28 -0.80
CA ASP A 431 20.11 27.98 0.64
C ASP A 431 19.45 29.10 1.45
N GLY A 432 18.56 28.71 2.36
CA GLY A 432 17.78 29.62 3.21
C GLY A 432 16.81 30.53 2.45
N SER A 433 16.61 30.33 1.14
CA SER A 433 15.73 31.19 0.34
C SER A 433 14.25 30.80 0.49
N THR A 434 13.35 31.79 0.40
CA THR A 434 11.91 31.60 0.51
C THR A 434 11.22 32.26 -0.69
N ALA A 435 10.47 31.50 -1.48
CA ALA A 435 9.67 31.98 -2.60
C ALA A 435 8.18 31.77 -2.30
N VAL A 436 7.41 32.85 -2.22
CA VAL A 436 5.97 32.80 -1.91
C VAL A 436 5.17 33.41 -3.06
N GLY A 437 4.23 32.66 -3.63
CA GLY A 437 3.33 33.09 -4.69
C GLY A 437 3.55 32.39 -6.03
N PHE A 438 2.62 32.58 -6.97
CA PHE A 438 2.67 31.97 -8.30
C PHE A 438 3.92 32.43 -9.07
N GLY A 439 4.78 31.47 -9.46
CA GLY A 439 5.99 31.75 -10.21
C GLY A 439 7.03 32.60 -9.49
N ALA A 440 6.99 32.68 -8.15
CA ALA A 440 8.01 33.38 -7.38
C ALA A 440 9.35 32.63 -7.49
N THR A 441 10.40 33.29 -7.98
CA THR A 441 11.73 32.68 -8.16
C THR A 441 12.81 33.47 -7.43
N THR A 442 13.41 32.87 -6.40
CA THR A 442 14.58 33.44 -5.71
C THR A 442 15.81 33.38 -6.60
N ASN A 443 16.78 34.28 -6.41
CA ASN A 443 18.00 34.39 -7.21
C ASN A 443 19.29 34.40 -6.39
N ARG A 444 19.19 34.24 -5.06
CA ARG A 444 20.33 34.20 -4.13
C ARG A 444 19.93 33.57 -2.80
N ALA A 445 20.93 33.15 -2.03
CA ALA A 445 20.76 32.61 -0.69
C ALA A 445 20.13 33.64 0.26
N ASN A 446 19.38 33.15 1.26
CA ASN A 446 18.71 33.95 2.30
C ASN A 446 17.71 35.02 1.78
N GLN A 447 17.29 34.94 0.52
CA GLN A 447 16.31 35.86 -0.04
C GLN A 447 14.89 35.40 0.28
N VAL A 448 14.05 36.31 0.76
CA VAL A 448 12.59 36.14 0.74
C VAL A 448 12.03 36.89 -0.46
N LYS A 449 11.33 36.20 -1.35
CA LYS A 449 10.65 36.78 -2.51
C LYS A 449 9.15 36.55 -2.41
N LEU A 450 8.40 37.66 -2.50
CA LEU A 450 6.94 37.67 -2.47
C LEU A 450 6.43 38.03 -3.87
N GLY A 451 5.72 37.11 -4.51
CA GLY A 451 5.19 37.25 -5.86
C GLY A 451 6.19 36.88 -6.98
N GLY A 452 5.64 36.39 -8.09
CA GLY A 452 6.36 36.17 -9.35
C GLY A 452 6.14 37.30 -10.36
N THR A 453 6.72 37.15 -11.56
CA THR A 453 6.51 38.10 -12.66
C THR A 453 5.02 38.23 -12.98
N GLY A 454 4.51 39.46 -13.01
CA GLY A 454 3.08 39.75 -13.25
C GLY A 454 2.17 39.59 -12.03
N SER A 455 2.70 39.25 -10.86
CA SER A 455 1.94 39.23 -9.60
C SER A 455 1.90 40.63 -8.96
N SER A 456 0.77 40.98 -8.34
CA SER A 456 0.69 42.11 -7.40
C SER A 456 0.75 41.62 -5.96
N VAL A 457 1.34 42.41 -5.07
CA VAL A 457 1.43 42.14 -3.62
C VAL A 457 0.66 43.21 -2.87
N THR A 458 -0.30 42.80 -2.05
CA THR A 458 -1.06 43.70 -1.16
C THR A 458 -0.71 43.35 0.28
N VAL A 459 -0.25 44.34 1.05
CA VAL A 459 -0.01 44.22 2.49
C VAL A 459 -1.23 44.77 3.22
N GLY A 460 -1.77 44.02 4.18
CA GLY A 460 -2.94 44.43 4.96
C GLY A 460 -2.60 45.43 6.08
N ASP A 461 -3.61 46.18 6.52
CA ASP A 461 -3.59 47.00 7.73
C ASP A 461 -2.44 48.04 7.85
N LEU A 462 -2.12 48.71 6.74
CA LEU A 462 -1.09 49.77 6.74
C LEU A 462 -1.43 50.94 7.67
N ALA A 463 -2.73 51.26 7.81
CA ALA A 463 -3.17 52.38 8.65
C ALA A 463 -2.87 52.12 10.14
N ALA A 464 -3.17 50.92 10.67
CA ALA A 464 -2.80 50.59 12.04
C ALA A 464 -1.28 50.43 12.20
N SER A 465 -0.59 49.88 11.18
CA SER A 465 0.88 49.78 11.17
C SER A 465 1.53 51.17 11.35
N THR A 466 0.96 52.21 10.75
CA THR A 466 1.44 53.59 10.91
C THR A 466 1.36 54.06 12.36
N LEU A 467 0.30 53.72 13.09
CA LEU A 467 0.14 54.09 14.51
C LEU A 467 1.09 53.32 15.44
N ALA A 468 1.50 52.12 15.04
CA ALA A 468 2.41 51.25 15.81
C ALA A 468 3.90 51.55 15.58
N GLN A 469 4.24 52.39 14.60
CA GLN A 469 5.64 52.75 14.32
C GLN A 469 6.28 53.47 15.51
N SER A 470 7.56 53.16 15.77
CA SER A 470 8.37 53.82 16.79
C SER A 470 9.75 54.19 16.23
N GLY A 471 10.39 55.22 16.79
CA GLY A 471 11.67 55.74 16.30
C GLY A 471 11.53 56.58 15.01
N SER A 472 12.65 56.71 14.27
CA SER A 472 12.65 57.44 13.00
C SER A 472 11.95 56.63 11.91
N VAL A 473 10.94 57.21 11.27
CA VAL A 473 10.30 56.65 10.08
C VAL A 473 11.13 57.03 8.85
N ASN A 474 11.40 56.05 8.00
CA ASN A 474 12.15 56.22 6.75
C ASN A 474 11.26 55.91 5.55
N VAL A 475 11.59 56.48 4.39
CA VAL A 475 10.97 56.09 3.13
C VAL A 475 11.45 54.68 2.77
N VAL A 476 10.55 53.77 2.42
CA VAL A 476 10.95 52.47 1.85
C VAL A 476 11.15 52.65 0.35
N THR A 477 12.35 52.36 -0.14
CA THR A 477 12.67 52.34 -1.57
C THR A 477 12.72 50.91 -2.08
N ALA A 478 12.42 50.69 -3.35
CA ALA A 478 12.66 49.42 -4.03
C ALA A 478 13.59 49.64 -5.22
N ASP A 479 14.55 48.73 -5.41
CA ASP A 479 15.32 48.69 -6.65
C ASP A 479 14.54 48.02 -7.79
N GLY A 480 15.12 47.97 -9.00
CA GLY A 480 14.49 47.31 -10.15
C GLY A 480 14.27 45.80 -10.00
N SER A 481 14.88 45.17 -8.99
CA SER A 481 14.66 43.75 -8.64
C SER A 481 13.57 43.54 -7.58
N GLY A 482 13.03 44.64 -7.02
CA GLY A 482 12.07 44.63 -5.92
C GLY A 482 12.69 44.48 -4.54
N THR A 483 14.01 44.63 -4.38
CA THR A 483 14.66 44.60 -3.06
C THR A 483 14.36 45.89 -2.31
N LEU A 484 13.80 45.76 -1.10
CA LEU A 484 13.46 46.90 -0.26
C LEU A 484 14.70 47.44 0.49
N GLY A 485 14.82 48.75 0.54
CA GLY A 485 15.86 49.47 1.28
C GLY A 485 15.26 50.60 2.12
N ALA A 486 15.95 50.93 3.22
CA ALA A 486 15.63 52.13 3.99
C ALA A 486 16.24 53.34 3.29
N GLY A 487 15.38 54.19 2.76
CA GLY A 487 15.74 55.51 2.25
C GLY A 487 15.96 56.53 3.37
N PRO A 488 16.04 57.82 3.03
CA PRO A 488 16.20 58.88 4.03
C PRO A 488 15.02 58.92 5.01
N SER A 489 15.29 59.44 6.20
CA SER A 489 14.25 59.71 7.20
C SER A 489 13.21 60.66 6.62
N VAL A 490 11.93 60.39 6.89
CA VAL A 490 10.83 61.26 6.48
C VAL A 490 11.01 62.68 7.05
N ALA A 491 11.68 62.82 8.20
CA ALA A 491 11.99 64.13 8.79
C ALA A 491 13.01 64.94 7.97
N SER A 492 13.81 64.29 7.12
CA SER A 492 14.78 64.95 6.24
C SER A 492 14.20 65.38 4.89
N LEU A 493 12.97 64.97 4.57
CA LEU A 493 12.26 65.47 3.40
C LEU A 493 11.83 66.92 3.66
N ALA A 494 11.86 67.75 2.62
CA ALA A 494 11.41 69.13 2.69
C ALA A 494 9.97 69.19 3.22
N THR A 495 9.79 69.83 4.37
CA THR A 495 8.47 70.05 4.94
C THR A 495 7.72 71.13 4.15
N ALA A 496 6.39 71.14 4.23
CA ALA A 496 5.58 72.21 3.65
C ALA A 496 6.03 73.61 4.11
N ALA A 497 6.55 73.73 5.34
CA ALA A 497 7.13 74.97 5.85
C ALA A 497 8.41 75.36 5.12
N SER A 498 9.35 74.42 4.89
CA SER A 498 10.58 74.69 4.14
C SER A 498 10.32 75.09 2.69
N VAL A 499 9.35 74.44 2.02
CA VAL A 499 8.90 74.82 0.67
C VAL A 499 8.21 76.18 0.69
N GLY A 500 7.41 76.46 1.72
CA GLY A 500 6.78 77.77 1.93
C GLY A 500 7.80 78.89 2.10
N MET A 501 8.88 78.67 2.87
CA MET A 501 9.97 79.64 3.03
C MET A 501 10.68 79.91 1.71
N LEU A 502 11.00 78.87 0.93
CA LEU A 502 11.60 79.02 -0.40
C LEU A 502 10.68 79.83 -1.33
N ASN A 503 9.38 79.56 -1.32
CA ASN A 503 8.41 80.31 -2.12
C ASN A 503 8.32 81.79 -1.68
N GLY A 504 8.37 82.05 -0.38
CA GLY A 504 8.46 83.41 0.16
C GLY A 504 9.72 84.16 -0.27
N GLN A 505 10.87 83.47 -0.27
CA GLN A 505 12.13 84.03 -0.77
C GLN A 505 12.05 84.33 -2.27
N VAL A 506 11.50 83.42 -3.08
CA VAL A 506 11.27 83.64 -4.52
C VAL A 506 10.37 84.85 -4.76
N ASN A 507 9.28 84.99 -4.02
CA ASN A 507 8.39 86.15 -4.13
C ASN A 507 9.09 87.46 -3.75
N THR A 508 9.92 87.44 -2.71
CA THR A 508 10.73 88.59 -2.29
C THR A 508 11.72 88.99 -3.38
N ILE A 509 12.43 88.01 -3.96
CA ILE A 509 13.37 88.24 -5.07
C ILE A 509 12.63 88.82 -6.28
N ASN A 510 11.47 88.27 -6.65
CA ASN A 510 10.65 88.81 -7.74
C ASN A 510 10.24 90.27 -7.47
N GLY A 511 9.88 90.60 -6.22
CA GLY A 511 9.59 91.97 -5.82
C GLY A 511 10.79 92.91 -5.94
N GLN A 512 11.97 92.48 -5.47
CA GLN A 512 13.22 93.25 -5.58
C GLN A 512 13.64 93.47 -7.04
N VAL A 513 13.50 92.46 -7.90
CA VAL A 513 13.74 92.58 -9.33
C VAL A 513 12.78 93.60 -9.96
N GLY A 514 11.51 93.58 -9.57
CA GLY A 514 10.53 94.60 -9.98
C GLY A 514 10.94 96.02 -9.57
N GLN A 515 11.37 96.21 -8.32
CA GLN A 515 11.88 97.50 -7.83
C GLN A 515 13.12 97.96 -8.59
N LEU A 516 14.04 97.04 -8.93
CA LEU A 516 15.25 97.34 -9.69
C LEU A 516 14.90 97.84 -11.10
N PHE A 517 13.91 97.25 -11.77
CA PHE A 517 13.42 97.75 -13.05
C PHE A 517 12.83 99.16 -12.93
N SER A 518 12.00 99.42 -11.91
CA SER A 518 11.49 100.77 -11.66
C SER A 518 12.60 101.79 -11.38
N LEU A 519 13.61 101.42 -10.60
CA LEU A 519 14.76 102.29 -10.32
C LEU A 519 15.58 102.58 -11.59
N ASN A 520 15.74 101.61 -12.49
CA ASN A 520 16.41 101.82 -13.77
C ASN A 520 15.68 102.88 -14.62
N ASP A 521 14.35 102.81 -14.66
CA ASP A 521 13.52 103.77 -15.39
C ASP A 521 13.59 105.18 -14.79
N ILE A 522 13.61 105.30 -13.46
CA ILE A 522 13.81 106.57 -12.75
C ILE A 522 15.19 107.15 -13.07
N ASN A 523 16.27 106.37 -12.93
CA ASN A 523 17.63 106.82 -13.26
C ASN A 523 17.72 107.30 -14.71
N ARG A 524 17.08 106.61 -15.65
CA ARG A 524 16.99 107.06 -17.06
C ARG A 524 16.23 108.39 -17.19
N ALA A 525 15.22 108.64 -16.37
CA ALA A 525 14.48 109.91 -16.36
C ALA A 525 15.31 111.06 -15.77
N ASP A 526 16.03 110.82 -14.69
CA ASP A 526 16.87 111.82 -14.05
C ASP A 526 18.09 112.19 -14.90
N ILE A 527 18.70 111.22 -15.60
CA ILE A 527 19.75 111.51 -16.59
C ILE A 527 19.21 112.38 -17.72
N ARG A 528 17.98 112.12 -18.18
CA ARG A 528 17.32 112.90 -19.23
C ARG A 528 17.08 114.35 -18.82
N LYS A 529 16.68 114.57 -17.57
CA LYS A 529 16.54 115.87 -16.92
C LYS A 529 17.87 116.61 -16.78
N ALA A 530 18.88 115.94 -16.20
CA ALA A 530 20.23 116.51 -16.06
C ALA A 530 20.84 116.94 -17.41
N ASN A 531 20.70 116.12 -18.46
CA ASN A 531 21.15 116.48 -19.81
C ASN A 531 20.47 117.73 -20.35
N GLU A 532 19.23 117.98 -19.95
CA GLU A 532 18.45 119.15 -20.32
C GLU A 532 18.83 120.38 -19.49
N GLY A 533 19.19 120.18 -18.22
CA GLY A 533 19.88 121.18 -17.40
C GLY A 533 21.19 121.66 -18.03
N VAL A 534 21.97 120.74 -18.62
CA VAL A 534 23.20 121.10 -19.37
C VAL A 534 22.85 121.88 -20.64
N ALA A 535 21.83 121.47 -21.40
CA ALA A 535 21.36 122.21 -22.56
C ALA A 535 20.90 123.63 -22.18
N MET A 536 20.24 123.80 -21.03
CA MET A 536 19.87 125.12 -20.47
C MET A 536 21.11 125.96 -20.16
N ALA A 537 22.13 125.38 -19.52
CA ALA A 537 23.36 126.10 -19.19
C ALA A 537 24.10 126.59 -20.45
N LEU A 538 24.17 125.76 -21.50
CA LEU A 538 24.76 126.12 -22.81
C LEU A 538 24.02 127.25 -23.52
N ALA A 539 22.70 127.33 -23.34
CA ALA A 539 21.86 128.35 -23.93
C ALA A 539 21.98 129.72 -23.24
N MET A 540 22.45 129.77 -21.98
CA MET A 540 22.27 130.92 -21.10
C MET A 540 23.39 131.95 -21.24
N GLU A 541 23.09 133.04 -21.95
CA GLU A 541 24.02 134.13 -22.22
C GLU A 541 23.90 135.29 -21.21
N SER A 542 25.00 136.00 -20.95
CA SER A 542 24.99 137.27 -20.22
C SER A 542 24.79 138.43 -21.21
N PRO A 543 23.66 139.19 -21.16
CA PRO A 543 23.47 140.32 -22.06
C PRO A 543 24.57 141.38 -21.84
N SER A 544 25.26 141.82 -22.90
CA SER A 544 26.23 142.92 -22.79
C SER A 544 25.50 144.27 -22.68
N LEU A 545 25.93 145.16 -21.78
CA LEU A 545 25.32 146.48 -21.52
C LEU A 545 26.14 147.60 -22.17
N PRO A 546 25.75 148.16 -23.33
CA PRO A 546 26.47 149.26 -24.00
C PRO A 546 26.45 150.56 -23.17
N THR A 547 27.42 151.44 -23.41
CA THR A 547 27.57 152.73 -22.71
C THR A 547 26.37 153.64 -22.98
N GLY A 548 25.56 153.93 -21.95
CA GLY A 548 24.38 154.81 -22.03
C GLY A 548 23.02 154.12 -21.87
N ALA A 549 22.97 152.77 -21.81
CA ALA A 549 21.74 152.01 -21.59
C ALA A 549 21.69 151.39 -20.18
N ASN A 550 20.52 151.41 -19.55
CA ASN A 550 20.33 150.93 -18.17
C ASN A 550 19.87 149.46 -18.08
N ILE A 551 19.38 148.86 -19.19
CA ILE A 551 18.86 147.49 -19.26
C ILE A 551 19.27 146.83 -20.60
N ALA A 552 19.68 145.56 -20.58
CA ALA A 552 19.91 144.73 -21.76
C ALA A 552 19.24 143.36 -21.60
N ILE A 553 18.70 142.80 -22.68
CA ILE A 553 18.06 141.47 -22.70
C ILE A 553 18.75 140.61 -23.77
N SER A 554 19.04 139.35 -23.46
CA SER A 554 19.50 138.33 -24.40
C SER A 554 18.65 137.06 -24.28
N GLY A 555 18.70 136.23 -25.30
CA GLY A 555 18.08 134.91 -25.27
C GLY A 555 18.87 133.96 -26.14
N GLY A 556 18.90 132.69 -25.74
CA GLY A 556 19.67 131.66 -26.44
C GLY A 556 18.95 130.32 -26.41
N VAL A 557 19.30 129.45 -27.35
CA VAL A 557 18.80 128.08 -27.43
C VAL A 557 20.01 127.15 -27.37
N GLY A 558 19.95 126.14 -26.51
CA GLY A 558 21.04 125.19 -26.27
C GLY A 558 20.59 123.78 -26.56
N TYR A 559 21.53 122.97 -27.02
CA TYR A 559 21.31 121.57 -27.34
C TYR A 559 22.43 120.71 -26.74
N TYR A 560 22.07 119.65 -26.03
CA TYR A 560 23.03 118.69 -25.48
C TYR A 560 22.42 117.29 -25.41
N GLN A 561 23.11 116.28 -25.97
CA GLN A 561 22.69 114.87 -25.96
C GLN A 561 21.18 114.65 -26.21
N ASN A 562 20.66 115.19 -27.32
CA ASN A 562 19.25 115.09 -27.73
C ASN A 562 18.25 115.79 -26.80
N ARG A 563 18.72 116.78 -26.04
CA ARG A 563 17.90 117.68 -25.24
C ARG A 563 18.05 119.11 -25.73
N THR A 564 16.93 119.82 -25.83
CA THR A 564 16.88 121.24 -26.17
C THR A 564 16.40 122.06 -24.99
N ALA A 565 16.93 123.26 -24.89
CA ALA A 565 16.51 124.24 -23.90
C ALA A 565 16.52 125.65 -24.50
N ALA A 566 15.62 126.50 -24.02
CA ALA A 566 15.57 127.91 -24.35
C ALA A 566 15.79 128.75 -23.10
N THR A 567 16.52 129.84 -23.22
CA THR A 567 16.79 130.74 -22.10
C THR A 567 16.57 132.19 -22.49
N THR A 568 16.31 133.02 -21.47
CA THR A 568 16.31 134.46 -21.58
C THR A 568 17.00 135.05 -20.35
N ALA A 569 17.82 136.07 -20.56
CA ALA A 569 18.52 136.78 -19.52
C ALA A 569 18.35 138.28 -19.68
N VAL A 570 18.36 138.98 -18.56
CA VAL A 570 18.30 140.43 -18.45
C VAL A 570 19.47 140.91 -17.60
N SER A 571 20.05 142.04 -17.95
CA SER A 571 21.07 142.71 -17.15
C SER A 571 20.70 144.16 -16.91
N PHE A 572 20.91 144.63 -15.68
CA PHE A 572 20.63 145.97 -15.18
C PHE A 572 21.95 146.64 -14.76
N ARG A 573 22.14 147.92 -15.10
CA ARG A 573 23.26 148.72 -14.60
C ARG A 573 22.90 149.32 -13.23
N ILE A 574 23.75 149.10 -12.22
CA ILE A 574 23.51 149.57 -10.84
C ILE A 574 24.43 150.75 -10.49
N GLY A 575 25.53 150.94 -11.22
CA GLY A 575 26.37 152.13 -11.19
C GLY A 575 27.32 152.17 -12.40
N ASP A 576 28.12 153.23 -12.53
CA ASP A 576 28.97 153.45 -13.72
C ASP A 576 29.97 152.31 -14.00
N MET A 577 30.25 151.48 -12.99
CA MET A 577 31.20 150.36 -13.02
C MET A 577 30.59 149.01 -12.57
N SER A 578 29.26 148.89 -12.40
CA SER A 578 28.63 147.64 -11.95
C SER A 578 27.31 147.30 -12.66
N SER A 579 27.14 146.01 -12.97
CA SER A 579 25.89 145.44 -13.50
C SER A 579 25.48 144.17 -12.76
N LEU A 580 24.17 143.96 -12.70
CA LEU A 580 23.54 142.73 -12.24
C LEU A 580 22.89 142.05 -13.44
N SER A 581 22.94 140.74 -13.52
CA SER A 581 22.26 139.94 -14.54
C SER A 581 21.47 138.82 -13.89
N ALA A 582 20.30 138.53 -14.44
CA ALA A 582 19.46 137.41 -14.06
C ALA A 582 18.97 136.73 -15.33
N GLY A 583 18.89 135.40 -15.34
CA GLY A 583 18.35 134.66 -16.48
C GLY A 583 17.56 133.44 -16.03
N VAL A 584 16.60 133.05 -16.87
CA VAL A 584 15.78 131.86 -16.69
C VAL A 584 15.85 131.03 -17.96
N GLY A 585 15.93 129.72 -17.78
CA GLY A 585 15.93 128.71 -18.83
C GLY A 585 14.79 127.74 -18.61
N VAL A 586 14.24 127.23 -19.71
CA VAL A 586 13.33 126.10 -19.69
C VAL A 586 13.82 125.03 -20.67
N GLY A 587 13.90 123.80 -20.20
CA GLY A 587 14.06 122.62 -21.00
C GLY A 587 12.79 122.34 -21.82
N LEU A 588 12.94 122.17 -23.13
CA LEU A 588 11.80 122.01 -24.03
C LEU A 588 11.27 120.56 -24.13
N ASN A 589 12.00 119.58 -23.58
CA ASN A 589 11.65 118.16 -23.60
C ASN A 589 11.07 117.63 -22.28
N THR A 590 11.55 118.08 -21.11
CA THR A 590 11.04 117.70 -19.77
C THR A 590 10.33 118.84 -19.06
N GLY A 591 10.45 120.08 -19.54
CA GLY A 591 9.86 121.25 -18.89
C GLY A 591 10.61 121.70 -17.64
N GLU A 592 11.83 121.20 -17.41
CA GLU A 592 12.66 121.66 -16.29
C GLU A 592 13.02 123.13 -16.42
N VAL A 593 13.05 123.85 -15.30
CA VAL A 593 13.34 125.28 -15.28
C VAL A 593 14.63 125.51 -14.51
N GLY A 594 15.57 126.19 -15.13
CA GLY A 594 16.81 126.66 -14.50
C GLY A 594 16.76 128.17 -14.35
N ALA A 595 17.43 128.70 -13.35
CA ALA A 595 17.64 130.15 -13.23
C ALA A 595 19.11 130.44 -12.89
N ARG A 596 19.60 131.60 -13.29
CA ARG A 596 20.91 132.13 -12.90
C ARG A 596 20.78 133.56 -12.43
N GLY A 597 21.64 133.94 -11.49
CA GLY A 597 21.93 135.31 -11.14
C GLY A 597 23.44 135.50 -11.18
N GLY A 598 23.91 136.62 -11.73
CA GLY A 598 25.33 136.94 -11.79
C GLY A 598 25.52 138.44 -11.69
N PHE A 599 26.54 138.89 -10.98
CA PHE A 599 26.93 140.29 -10.91
C PHE A 599 28.26 140.47 -11.64
N GLN A 600 28.50 141.65 -12.17
CA GLN A 600 29.74 142.01 -12.80
C GLN A 600 30.15 143.41 -12.33
N VAL A 601 31.40 143.53 -11.89
CA VAL A 601 32.00 144.80 -11.45
C VAL A 601 33.29 144.93 -12.24
N ALA A 602 33.49 146.05 -12.91
CA ALA A 602 34.69 146.34 -13.69
C ALA A 602 35.35 147.59 -13.09
N TRP A 603 36.63 147.49 -12.74
CA TRP A 603 37.41 148.59 -12.14
C TRP A 603 38.53 149.05 -13.06
#